data_AF-A0A1B7HKQ5-F1
#
_entry.id   AF-A0A1B7HKQ5-F1
#
_cell.length_a   1.000
_cell.length_b   1.000
_cell.length_c   1.000
_cell.angle_alpha   90.00
_cell.angle_beta   90.00
_cell.angle_gamma   90.00
#
_symmetry.space_group_name_H-M   'P 1'
#
loop_
_entity.id
_entity.type
_entity.pdbx_description
1 polymer ?
#
loop_
_entity_poly.entity_id
_entity_poly.type
_entity_poly.pdbx_seq_one_letter_code
_entity_poly.pdbx_strand_id
1 'polypeptide(L)'
;MGSDVLQSLNNDELLGISTSLSAQQRGTLTQSQLALLSTSASTGSALINGLSDTTLKNIMTATAADNTSLYDFETVEKVLKSFASSLTDPLTATQYGDLTSYVQTIGSVCGTDSSLYSIVNGMITGAGGASVQLATQEVGVFTRIGCLGVGSSATQFNQLITNWMDGTNAPCSSSTDDTVGRPLFADGGPTINDIHQGQDGDCSFLSALQGVVTTNPDFIKSMFVQNPNNTYSVRFFNNGVPTWVTVDNNVFVDGNSVASSSWVAIAERANVAYESTYSNLDNRYASLKGGFGKIQEITGDSYTSFWASRTTEDKWNTTDFELLKTAVLNGAPAQLSSWESTKDAVTGQTNFVHAHAFAIIGFDDATNDFVLTNPWGADRNDSSVAGTFEASMDQMWQHGNGSTGIAFANSNGASGAAGQLVTAMATMAAMPGASSDVTAALPANANTSLMAKPLV
;
A
#
# COMPACT_ATOMS: atom_id res chain seq x y z
N MET A 1 8.84 -15.14 -22.87
CA MET A 1 7.75 -14.14 -22.81
C MET A 1 7.36 -13.76 -24.23
N GLY A 2 6.07 -13.60 -24.52
CA GLY A 2 5.59 -13.05 -25.79
C GLY A 2 5.84 -11.54 -25.90
N SER A 3 5.64 -10.97 -27.09
CA SER A 3 5.83 -9.52 -27.36
C SER A 3 4.95 -8.65 -26.46
N ASP A 4 3.68 -9.02 -26.31
CA ASP A 4 2.69 -8.23 -25.57
C ASP A 4 3.04 -8.11 -24.08
N VAL A 5 3.52 -9.22 -23.49
CA VAL A 5 3.98 -9.25 -22.08
C VAL A 5 5.21 -8.38 -21.87
N LEU A 6 6.13 -8.34 -22.83
CA LEU A 6 7.34 -7.50 -22.71
C LEU A 6 7.02 -6.01 -22.82
N GLN A 7 6.06 -5.65 -23.66
CA GLN A 7 5.66 -4.25 -23.85
C GLN A 7 4.82 -3.70 -22.70
N SER A 8 4.20 -4.56 -21.89
CA SER A 8 3.44 -4.18 -20.70
C SER A 8 4.29 -4.00 -19.44
N LEU A 9 5.58 -4.38 -19.48
CA LEU A 9 6.46 -4.26 -18.31
C LEU A 9 6.67 -2.79 -17.93
N ASN A 10 6.59 -2.51 -16.63
CA ASN A 10 7.01 -1.23 -16.09
C ASN A 10 8.55 -1.09 -16.11
N ASN A 11 9.05 0.10 -15.75
CA ASN A 11 10.47 0.39 -15.79
C ASN A 11 11.30 -0.55 -14.92
N ASP A 12 10.86 -0.82 -13.68
CA ASP A 12 11.60 -1.64 -12.71
C ASP A 12 11.65 -3.11 -13.17
N GLU A 13 10.52 -3.66 -13.64
CA GLU A 13 10.43 -5.01 -14.21
C GLU A 13 11.34 -5.17 -15.43
N LEU A 14 11.31 -4.21 -16.35
CA LEU A 14 12.12 -4.24 -17.55
C LEU A 14 13.62 -4.17 -17.20
N LEU A 15 14.01 -3.30 -16.27
CA LEU A 15 15.40 -3.19 -15.82
C LEU A 15 15.87 -4.50 -15.18
N GLY A 16 15.03 -5.13 -14.35
CA GLY A 16 15.33 -6.41 -13.69
C GLY A 16 15.53 -7.59 -14.64
N ILE A 17 14.81 -7.64 -15.76
CA ILE A 17 14.96 -8.75 -16.73
C ILE A 17 15.85 -8.41 -17.93
N SER A 18 16.31 -7.16 -18.07
CA SER A 18 16.96 -6.61 -19.27
C SER A 18 18.11 -7.46 -19.81
N THR A 19 18.84 -8.11 -18.90
CA THR A 19 20.01 -8.95 -19.17
C THR A 19 19.66 -10.33 -19.72
N SER A 20 18.49 -10.84 -19.32
CA SER A 20 17.95 -12.14 -19.72
C SER A 20 17.26 -12.11 -21.09
N LEU A 21 16.97 -10.92 -21.61
CA LEU A 21 16.31 -10.76 -22.90
C LEU A 21 17.22 -11.24 -24.04
N SER A 22 16.69 -12.12 -24.88
CA SER A 22 17.34 -12.47 -26.15
C SER A 22 17.33 -11.28 -27.12
N ALA A 23 18.17 -11.33 -28.16
CA ALA A 23 18.17 -10.32 -29.22
C ALA A 23 16.79 -10.18 -29.90
N GLN A 24 16.07 -11.30 -30.06
CA GLN A 24 14.72 -11.31 -30.61
C GLN A 24 13.72 -10.60 -29.69
N GLN A 25 13.77 -10.85 -28.37
CA GLN A 25 12.92 -10.18 -27.39
C GLN A 25 13.24 -8.68 -27.26
N ARG A 26 14.52 -8.29 -27.33
CA ARG A 26 14.89 -6.88 -27.36
C ARG A 26 14.34 -6.17 -28.60
N GLY A 27 14.25 -6.87 -29.74
CA GLY A 27 13.67 -6.35 -30.97
C GLY A 27 12.17 -6.06 -30.90
N THR A 28 11.46 -6.58 -29.88
CA THR A 28 10.02 -6.31 -29.67
C THR A 28 9.76 -5.20 -28.66
N LEU A 29 10.79 -4.64 -28.01
CA LEU A 29 10.62 -3.56 -27.04
C LEU A 29 10.17 -2.27 -27.74
N THR A 30 9.40 -1.46 -27.03
CA THR A 30 9.00 -0.13 -27.51
C THR A 30 10.19 0.84 -27.53
N GLN A 31 10.05 1.96 -28.24
CA GLN A 31 11.11 2.97 -28.29
C GLN A 31 11.44 3.56 -26.91
N SER A 32 10.44 3.73 -26.04
CA SER A 32 10.64 4.21 -24.66
C SER A 32 11.39 3.19 -23.81
N GLN A 33 11.06 1.90 -23.95
CA GLN A 33 11.77 0.82 -23.27
C GLN A 33 13.24 0.72 -23.72
N LEU A 34 13.51 0.81 -25.01
CA LEU A 34 14.89 0.88 -25.52
C LEU A 34 15.64 2.12 -25.01
N ALA A 35 14.97 3.27 -24.94
CA ALA A 35 15.54 4.49 -24.39
C ALA A 35 15.87 4.37 -22.89
N LEU A 36 15.01 3.69 -22.11
CA LEU A 36 15.27 3.38 -20.69
C LEU A 36 16.53 2.53 -20.54
N LEU A 37 16.65 1.44 -21.31
CA LEU A 37 17.83 0.57 -21.27
C LEU A 37 19.11 1.31 -21.65
N SER A 38 19.05 2.18 -22.68
CA SER A 38 20.19 3.01 -23.06
C SER A 38 20.56 4.03 -21.99
N THR A 39 19.55 4.66 -21.37
CA THR A 39 19.75 5.62 -20.28
C THR A 39 20.42 4.93 -19.10
N SER A 40 19.88 3.79 -18.65
CA SER A 40 20.48 2.95 -17.59
C SER A 40 21.96 2.67 -17.86
N ALA A 41 22.32 2.16 -19.04
CA ALA A 41 23.72 1.84 -19.35
C ALA A 41 24.65 3.07 -19.31
N SER A 42 24.24 4.18 -19.92
CA SER A 42 25.04 5.41 -19.98
C SER A 42 25.21 6.07 -18.61
N THR A 43 24.13 6.13 -17.83
CA THR A 43 24.11 6.71 -16.50
C THR A 43 24.90 5.85 -15.51
N GLY A 44 24.88 4.53 -15.64
CA GLY A 44 25.68 3.61 -14.81
C GLY A 44 27.17 3.87 -14.96
N SER A 45 27.64 4.04 -16.20
CA SER A 45 29.04 4.37 -16.48
C SER A 45 29.44 5.74 -15.91
N ALA A 46 28.55 6.74 -16.03
CA ALA A 46 28.79 8.07 -15.48
C ALA A 46 28.86 8.06 -13.94
N LEU A 47 27.93 7.36 -13.29
CA LEU A 47 27.89 7.19 -11.83
C LEU A 47 29.21 6.61 -11.32
N ILE A 48 29.62 5.44 -11.82
CA ILE A 48 30.86 4.76 -11.40
C ILE A 48 32.09 5.66 -11.57
N ASN A 49 32.17 6.41 -12.66
CA ASN A 49 33.27 7.32 -12.91
C ASN A 49 33.31 8.50 -11.93
N GLY A 50 32.14 8.99 -11.50
CA GLY A 50 31.98 10.10 -10.56
C GLY A 50 32.17 9.73 -9.09
N LEU A 51 32.14 8.44 -8.72
CA LEU A 51 32.34 8.01 -7.34
C LEU A 51 33.74 8.33 -6.82
N SER A 52 33.79 8.80 -5.58
CA SER A 52 35.02 9.18 -4.87
C SER A 52 35.54 8.07 -3.95
N ASP A 53 34.65 7.30 -3.33
CA ASP A 53 34.98 6.12 -2.53
C ASP A 53 35.38 4.95 -3.43
N THR A 54 36.62 4.51 -3.29
CA THR A 54 37.19 3.46 -4.15
C THR A 54 36.54 2.10 -3.92
N THR A 55 36.07 1.83 -2.69
CA THR A 55 35.44 0.54 -2.36
C THR A 55 34.08 0.42 -3.05
N LEU A 56 33.20 1.42 -2.91
CA LEU A 56 31.92 1.46 -3.59
C LEU A 56 32.09 1.46 -5.12
N LYS A 57 33.07 2.21 -5.63
CA LYS A 57 33.42 2.20 -7.06
C LYS A 57 33.79 0.82 -7.56
N ASN A 58 34.62 0.08 -6.83
CA ASN A 58 35.02 -1.27 -7.19
C ASN A 58 33.83 -2.25 -7.13
N ILE A 59 32.98 -2.14 -6.10
CA ILE A 59 31.76 -2.95 -5.95
C ILE A 59 30.81 -2.72 -7.13
N MET A 60 30.52 -1.46 -7.47
CA MET A 60 29.64 -1.14 -8.59
C MET A 60 30.25 -1.52 -9.94
N THR A 61 31.57 -1.37 -10.12
CA THR A 61 32.27 -1.79 -11.34
C THR A 61 32.16 -3.31 -11.53
N ALA A 62 32.43 -4.09 -10.47
CA ALA A 62 32.29 -5.54 -10.51
C ALA A 62 30.85 -5.97 -10.78
N THR A 63 29.88 -5.28 -10.18
CA THR A 63 28.46 -5.58 -10.37
C THR A 63 27.99 -5.24 -11.78
N ALA A 64 28.39 -4.10 -12.34
CA ALA A 64 28.07 -3.73 -13.72
C ALA A 64 28.74 -4.64 -14.77
N ALA A 65 29.87 -5.28 -14.43
CA ALA A 65 30.55 -6.23 -15.31
C ALA A 65 29.75 -7.53 -15.51
N ASP A 66 28.81 -7.85 -14.61
CA ASP A 66 27.87 -8.98 -14.74
C ASP A 66 26.72 -8.68 -15.74
N ASN A 67 26.82 -7.55 -16.48
CA ASN A 67 25.84 -7.06 -17.45
C ASN A 67 24.47 -6.74 -16.84
N THR A 68 24.38 -6.49 -15.53
CA THR A 68 23.14 -6.10 -14.84
C THR A 68 22.96 -4.58 -14.75
N SER A 69 21.70 -4.15 -14.77
CA SER A 69 21.34 -2.76 -14.53
C SER A 69 21.74 -2.40 -13.11
N LEU A 70 22.44 -1.28 -12.88
CA LEU A 70 22.69 -0.79 -11.52
C LEU A 70 21.41 -0.25 -10.83
N TYR A 71 20.26 -0.36 -11.48
CA TYR A 71 19.01 0.30 -11.09
C TYR A 71 17.82 -0.67 -11.04
N ASP A 72 18.08 -1.97 -10.88
CA ASP A 72 17.05 -2.93 -10.48
C ASP A 72 17.20 -3.27 -8.99
N PHE A 73 16.13 -3.82 -8.41
CA PHE A 73 16.04 -4.08 -6.97
C PHE A 73 17.15 -5.00 -6.45
N GLU A 74 17.38 -6.14 -7.11
CA GLU A 74 18.35 -7.15 -6.69
C GLU A 74 19.79 -6.61 -6.80
N THR A 75 20.08 -5.87 -7.87
CA THR A 75 21.38 -5.25 -8.05
C THR A 75 21.65 -4.17 -7.00
N VAL A 76 20.68 -3.27 -6.74
CA VAL A 76 20.82 -2.24 -5.71
C VAL A 76 21.00 -2.88 -4.33
N GLU A 77 20.22 -3.91 -4.00
CA GLU A 77 20.35 -4.67 -2.77
C GLU A 77 21.75 -5.29 -2.62
N LYS A 78 22.26 -5.94 -3.68
CA LYS A 78 23.61 -6.53 -3.72
C LYS A 78 24.70 -5.47 -3.50
N VAL A 79 24.61 -4.32 -4.15
CA VAL A 79 25.58 -3.22 -3.99
C VAL A 79 25.57 -2.70 -2.57
N LEU A 80 24.39 -2.43 -2.01
CA LEU A 80 24.24 -1.91 -0.64
C LEU A 80 24.76 -2.90 0.41
N LYS A 81 24.40 -4.20 0.29
CA LYS A 81 24.89 -5.26 1.19
C LYS A 81 26.40 -5.43 1.11
N SER A 82 26.94 -5.45 -0.10
CA SER A 82 28.40 -5.56 -0.32
C SER A 82 29.14 -4.38 0.28
N PHE A 83 28.62 -3.17 0.10
CA PHE A 83 29.24 -1.97 0.63
C PHE A 83 29.14 -1.91 2.15
N ALA A 84 27.97 -2.17 2.74
CA ALA A 84 27.79 -2.22 4.19
C ALA A 84 28.73 -3.26 4.86
N SER A 85 28.93 -4.41 4.22
CA SER A 85 29.85 -5.46 4.70
C SER A 85 31.33 -5.08 4.60
N SER A 86 31.68 -4.13 3.73
CA SER A 86 33.05 -3.65 3.54
C SER A 86 33.47 -2.56 4.55
N LEU A 87 32.52 -1.99 5.28
CA LEU A 87 32.78 -0.90 6.21
C LEU A 87 33.49 -1.41 7.47
N THR A 88 34.66 -0.85 7.76
CA THR A 88 35.40 -1.07 9.02
C THR A 88 35.15 0.03 10.04
N ASP A 89 34.76 1.21 9.56
CA ASP A 89 34.55 2.42 10.33
C ASP A 89 33.18 3.03 9.99
N PRO A 90 32.63 3.93 10.82
CA PRO A 90 31.41 4.65 10.48
C PRO A 90 31.52 5.42 9.15
N LEU A 91 30.39 5.56 8.45
CA LEU A 91 30.32 6.20 7.13
C LEU A 91 30.98 7.58 7.13
N THR A 92 31.93 7.77 6.22
CA THR A 92 32.56 9.06 5.99
C THR A 92 31.65 9.98 5.16
N ALA A 93 31.97 11.29 5.15
CA ALA A 93 31.26 12.26 4.31
C ALA A 93 31.34 11.91 2.80
N THR A 94 32.49 11.39 2.35
CA THR A 94 32.69 10.94 0.97
C THR A 94 31.79 9.76 0.62
N GLN A 95 31.77 8.74 1.47
CA GLN A 95 30.95 7.55 1.27
C GLN A 95 29.45 7.87 1.28
N TYR A 96 29.02 8.73 2.20
CA TYR A 96 27.64 9.20 2.24
C TYR A 96 27.29 10.06 1.00
N GLY A 97 28.20 10.93 0.55
CA GLY A 97 28.04 11.70 -0.69
C GLY A 97 27.89 10.82 -1.94
N ASP A 98 28.62 9.72 -2.00
CA ASP A 98 28.51 8.75 -3.08
C ASP A 98 27.20 7.94 -3.03
N LEU A 99 26.77 7.51 -1.84
CA LEU A 99 25.47 6.85 -1.64
C LEU A 99 24.30 7.75 -2.04
N THR A 100 24.35 9.04 -1.68
CA THR A 100 23.32 10.01 -2.09
C THR A 100 23.35 10.27 -3.60
N SER A 101 24.54 10.28 -4.23
CA SER A 101 24.66 10.34 -5.68
C SER A 101 24.02 9.12 -6.36
N TYR A 102 24.18 7.92 -5.77
CA TYR A 102 23.52 6.71 -6.25
C TYR A 102 21.99 6.83 -6.18
N VAL A 103 21.45 7.31 -5.05
CA VAL A 103 20.00 7.56 -4.88
C VAL A 103 19.47 8.49 -5.97
N GLN A 104 20.12 9.64 -6.22
CA GLN A 104 19.67 10.59 -7.24
C GLN A 104 19.69 9.96 -8.63
N THR A 105 20.68 9.11 -8.89
CA THR A 105 20.81 8.40 -10.16
C THR A 105 19.70 7.38 -10.35
N ILE A 106 19.35 6.60 -9.32
CA ILE A 106 18.17 5.71 -9.33
C ILE A 106 16.92 6.53 -9.69
N GLY A 107 16.71 7.68 -9.04
CA GLY A 107 15.56 8.55 -9.33
C GLY A 107 15.52 9.05 -10.78
N SER A 108 16.68 9.36 -11.37
CA SER A 108 16.76 9.78 -12.78
C SER A 108 16.48 8.67 -13.79
N VAL A 109 16.70 7.41 -13.42
CA VAL A 109 16.53 6.25 -14.32
C VAL A 109 15.17 5.61 -14.13
N CYS A 110 14.79 5.29 -12.89
CA CYS A 110 13.54 4.62 -12.55
C CYS A 110 12.36 5.58 -12.45
N GLY A 111 12.62 6.86 -12.16
CA GLY A 111 11.61 7.87 -11.83
C GLY A 111 11.45 8.06 -10.32
N THR A 112 11.08 9.26 -9.91
CA THR A 112 10.94 9.63 -8.48
C THR A 112 9.71 9.01 -7.81
N ASP A 113 8.77 8.47 -8.59
CA ASP A 113 7.60 7.77 -8.08
C ASP A 113 7.82 6.25 -7.95
N SER A 114 8.98 5.73 -8.41
CA SER A 114 9.33 4.31 -8.33
C SER A 114 9.50 3.84 -6.88
N SER A 115 9.14 2.59 -6.62
CA SER A 115 9.31 1.98 -5.31
C SER A 115 10.78 1.93 -4.91
N LEU A 116 11.65 1.53 -5.84
CA LEU A 116 13.09 1.42 -5.62
C LEU A 116 13.71 2.77 -5.21
N TYR A 117 13.37 3.86 -5.92
CA TYR A 117 13.84 5.19 -5.53
C TYR A 117 13.36 5.57 -4.14
N SER A 118 12.05 5.44 -3.87
CA SER A 118 11.48 5.82 -2.57
C SER A 118 12.13 5.07 -1.41
N ILE A 119 12.32 3.76 -1.54
CA ILE A 119 12.92 2.89 -0.53
C ILE A 119 14.37 3.29 -0.24
N VAL A 120 15.17 3.41 -1.29
CA VAL A 120 16.61 3.70 -1.16
C VAL A 120 16.83 5.14 -0.69
N ASN A 121 15.99 6.08 -1.14
CA ASN A 121 16.01 7.47 -0.70
C ASN A 121 15.56 7.62 0.76
N GLY A 122 14.50 6.95 1.18
CA GLY A 122 14.06 6.93 2.58
C GLY A 122 15.13 6.36 3.50
N MET A 123 15.76 5.25 3.10
CA MET A 123 16.86 4.61 3.82
C MET A 123 18.08 5.52 3.99
N ILE A 124 18.53 6.14 2.89
CA ILE A 124 19.80 6.89 2.85
C ILE A 124 19.64 8.31 3.37
N THR A 125 18.57 9.02 2.98
CA THR A 125 18.46 10.47 3.22
C THR A 125 17.40 10.83 4.27
N GLY A 126 16.54 9.89 4.65
CA GLY A 126 15.38 10.19 5.50
C GLY A 126 14.28 10.98 4.77
N ALA A 127 14.25 10.93 3.44
CA ALA A 127 13.26 11.65 2.63
C ALA A 127 11.81 11.39 3.12
N GLY A 128 10.99 12.45 3.11
CA GLY A 128 9.61 12.39 3.62
C GLY A 128 9.50 12.23 5.14
N GLY A 129 10.60 12.36 5.89
CA GLY A 129 10.62 12.14 7.35
C GLY A 129 10.83 10.67 7.74
N ALA A 130 11.32 9.84 6.82
CA ALA A 130 11.57 8.43 7.06
C ALA A 130 12.53 8.21 8.24
N SER A 131 12.10 7.44 9.24
CA SER A 131 12.87 7.17 10.45
C SER A 131 12.56 5.79 11.01
N VAL A 132 13.44 4.81 10.77
CA VAL A 132 13.19 3.41 11.12
C VAL A 132 13.26 3.20 12.62
N GLN A 133 12.31 2.42 13.14
CA GLN A 133 12.37 1.84 14.48
C GLN A 133 12.38 0.33 14.37
N LEU A 134 13.36 -0.27 15.02
CA LEU A 134 13.46 -1.72 15.13
C LEU A 134 12.52 -2.18 16.23
N ALA A 135 11.77 -3.24 15.93
CA ALA A 135 11.09 -4.03 16.94
C ALA A 135 11.96 -5.24 17.29
N THR A 136 12.11 -5.54 18.57
CA THR A 136 12.54 -6.88 18.99
C THR A 136 11.31 -7.78 19.12
N GLN A 137 11.46 -9.07 18.84
CA GLN A 137 10.37 -10.04 19.03
C GLN A 137 9.88 -10.16 20.49
N GLU A 138 10.65 -9.64 21.46
CA GLU A 138 10.21 -9.45 22.83
C GLU A 138 9.25 -8.26 22.93
N VAL A 139 8.04 -8.51 23.45
CA VAL A 139 6.98 -7.51 23.57
C VAL A 139 7.49 -6.26 24.30
N GLY A 140 7.52 -5.13 23.59
CA GLY A 140 7.61 -3.80 24.21
C GLY A 140 8.97 -3.09 24.18
N VAL A 141 9.97 -3.58 23.43
CA VAL A 141 11.21 -2.82 23.21
C VAL A 141 11.30 -2.34 21.77
N PHE A 142 11.28 -1.02 21.60
CA PHE A 142 11.36 -0.36 20.31
C PHE A 142 12.53 0.63 20.28
N THR A 143 13.43 0.46 19.32
CA THR A 143 14.64 1.32 19.21
C THR A 143 14.62 2.09 17.90
N ARG A 144 14.55 3.42 17.98
CA ARG A 144 14.63 4.30 16.80
C ARG A 144 16.08 4.37 16.32
N ILE A 145 16.34 3.89 15.11
CA ILE A 145 17.66 3.94 14.45
C ILE A 145 17.70 4.98 13.32
N GLY A 146 16.59 5.58 12.94
CA GLY A 146 16.54 6.67 11.97
C GLY A 146 16.79 6.23 10.53
N CYS A 147 17.57 7.02 9.80
CA CYS A 147 18.06 6.76 8.45
C CYS A 147 19.61 6.83 8.48
N LEU A 148 20.26 6.59 7.34
CA LEU A 148 21.71 6.76 7.27
C LEU A 148 22.13 8.23 7.36
N GLY A 149 23.38 8.43 7.75
CA GLY A 149 24.06 9.71 7.72
C GLY A 149 25.57 9.54 7.83
N VAL A 150 26.29 10.66 7.76
CA VAL A 150 27.70 10.68 8.14
C VAL A 150 27.84 10.22 9.59
N GLY A 151 28.71 9.25 9.84
CA GLY A 151 28.89 8.64 11.15
C GLY A 151 27.97 7.45 11.45
N SER A 152 27.11 7.03 10.52
CA SER A 152 26.36 5.77 10.66
C SER A 152 27.29 4.57 10.69
N SER A 153 27.07 3.65 11.62
CA SER A 153 27.87 2.42 11.74
C SER A 153 27.47 1.38 10.69
N ALA A 154 28.37 0.42 10.43
CA ALA A 154 28.05 -0.75 9.61
C ALA A 154 26.84 -1.52 10.16
N THR A 155 26.66 -1.59 11.49
CA THR A 155 25.50 -2.20 12.14
C THR A 155 24.21 -1.49 11.77
N GLN A 156 24.17 -0.16 11.90
CA GLN A 156 22.99 0.64 11.55
C GLN A 156 22.67 0.47 10.05
N PHE A 157 23.68 0.48 9.18
CA PHE A 157 23.48 0.27 7.75
C PHE A 157 22.87 -1.10 7.44
N ASN A 158 23.41 -2.18 8.00
CA ASN A 158 22.83 -3.51 7.82
C ASN A 158 21.38 -3.58 8.33
N GLN A 159 21.09 -2.99 9.50
CA GLN A 159 19.72 -2.94 10.04
C GLN A 159 18.75 -2.17 9.13
N LEU A 160 19.23 -1.09 8.51
CA LEU A 160 18.45 -0.32 7.55
C LEU A 160 18.21 -1.11 6.25
N ILE A 161 19.21 -1.82 5.73
CA ILE A 161 19.03 -2.72 4.59
C ILE A 161 17.99 -3.81 4.92
N THR A 162 18.08 -4.42 6.09
CA THR A 162 17.12 -5.41 6.60
C THR A 162 15.69 -4.87 6.66
N ASN A 163 15.51 -3.60 7.05
CA ASN A 163 14.20 -2.96 7.05
C ASN A 163 13.69 -2.62 5.64
N TRP A 164 14.53 -1.97 4.83
CA TRP A 164 14.12 -1.32 3.58
C TRP A 164 14.18 -2.23 2.36
N MET A 165 15.14 -3.15 2.29
CA MET A 165 15.31 -4.06 1.15
C MET A 165 14.82 -5.47 1.48
N ASP A 166 15.05 -5.96 2.71
CA ASP A 166 14.64 -7.32 3.10
C ASP A 166 13.23 -7.37 3.70
N GLY A 167 12.68 -6.24 4.16
CA GLY A 167 11.33 -6.18 4.77
C GLY A 167 11.18 -6.96 6.08
N THR A 168 12.28 -7.43 6.68
CA THR A 168 12.30 -8.41 7.79
C THR A 168 12.27 -7.78 9.18
N ASN A 169 12.10 -6.45 9.29
CA ASN A 169 11.78 -5.77 10.55
C ASN A 169 10.30 -6.02 10.92
N ALA A 170 9.98 -7.28 11.20
CA ALA A 170 8.63 -7.75 11.49
C ALA A 170 8.11 -7.18 12.82
N PRO A 171 6.83 -6.75 12.89
CA PRO A 171 6.18 -6.38 14.13
C PRO A 171 6.05 -7.59 15.07
N CYS A 172 5.86 -7.33 16.37
CA CYS A 172 5.52 -8.40 17.31
C CYS A 172 4.26 -9.17 16.86
N SER A 173 4.18 -10.45 17.24
CA SER A 173 3.03 -11.33 16.93
C SER A 173 2.80 -11.58 15.45
N SER A 174 3.88 -11.69 14.66
CA SER A 174 3.80 -12.03 13.24
C SER A 174 3.94 -13.54 12.96
N SER A 175 3.29 -14.01 11.90
CA SER A 175 3.42 -15.35 11.31
C SER A 175 3.45 -15.25 9.78
N THR A 176 3.88 -16.31 9.11
CA THR A 176 3.84 -16.44 7.64
C THR A 176 2.69 -17.32 7.13
N ASP A 177 1.86 -17.88 8.03
CA ASP A 177 0.85 -18.89 7.69
C ASP A 177 -0.25 -18.37 6.73
N ASP A 178 -0.51 -17.07 6.76
CA ASP A 178 -1.54 -16.42 5.96
C ASP A 178 -1.04 -15.83 4.64
N THR A 179 0.22 -16.06 4.31
CA THR A 179 0.86 -15.52 3.09
C THR A 179 1.61 -16.59 2.30
N VAL A 180 2.35 -17.48 2.97
CA VAL A 180 3.20 -18.47 2.29
C VAL A 180 2.35 -19.47 1.52
N GLY A 181 2.64 -19.59 0.22
CA GLY A 181 1.92 -20.48 -0.70
C GLY A 181 0.58 -19.93 -1.19
N ARG A 182 0.17 -18.73 -0.77
CA ARG A 182 -1.00 -18.01 -1.31
C ARG A 182 -0.54 -16.97 -2.34
N PRO A 183 -1.27 -16.78 -3.45
CA PRO A 183 -0.95 -15.71 -4.38
C PRO A 183 -1.24 -14.35 -3.72
N LEU A 184 -0.57 -13.29 -4.18
CA LEU A 184 -0.84 -11.93 -3.69
C LEU A 184 -2.30 -11.56 -3.97
N PHE A 185 -2.74 -11.74 -5.21
CA PHE A 185 -4.12 -11.57 -5.65
C PHE A 185 -4.72 -12.89 -6.13
N ALA A 186 -6.02 -13.10 -5.90
CA ALA A 186 -6.77 -14.13 -6.59
C ALA A 186 -6.78 -13.89 -8.11
N ASP A 187 -7.12 -14.91 -8.90
CA ASP A 187 -7.14 -14.85 -10.38
C ASP A 187 -8.04 -13.71 -10.93
N GLY A 188 -9.08 -13.33 -10.18
CA GLY A 188 -9.99 -12.23 -10.51
C GLY A 188 -9.52 -10.82 -10.08
N GLY A 189 -8.34 -10.71 -9.46
CA GLY A 189 -7.85 -9.48 -8.84
C GLY A 189 -8.36 -9.27 -7.40
N PRO A 190 -8.00 -8.14 -6.77
CA PRO A 190 -8.45 -7.83 -5.42
C PRO A 190 -9.95 -7.52 -5.41
N THR A 191 -10.65 -8.03 -4.40
CA THR A 191 -12.08 -7.79 -4.20
C THR A 191 -12.40 -7.42 -2.76
N ILE A 192 -13.59 -6.86 -2.55
CA ILE A 192 -14.09 -6.52 -1.21
C ILE A 192 -14.20 -7.77 -0.30
N ASN A 193 -14.37 -8.95 -0.88
CA ASN A 193 -14.49 -10.22 -0.16
C ASN A 193 -13.13 -10.82 0.23
N ASP A 194 -12.02 -10.19 -0.12
CA ASP A 194 -10.72 -10.57 0.43
C ASP A 194 -10.48 -9.97 1.82
N ILE A 195 -11.35 -9.06 2.28
CA ILE A 195 -11.21 -8.27 3.49
C ILE A 195 -12.13 -8.82 4.60
N HIS A 196 -11.50 -9.53 5.52
CA HIS A 196 -12.04 -10.07 6.76
C HIS A 196 -11.11 -9.70 7.91
N GLN A 197 -11.37 -8.56 8.53
CA GLN A 197 -10.63 -8.09 9.68
C GLN A 197 -10.52 -9.17 10.77
N GLY A 198 -9.31 -9.33 11.27
CA GLY A 198 -8.99 -10.23 12.37
C GLY A 198 -9.23 -9.61 13.76
N GLN A 199 -8.31 -9.84 14.70
CA GLN A 199 -8.45 -9.47 16.10
C GLN A 199 -7.79 -8.12 16.48
N ASP A 200 -7.28 -7.35 15.51
CA ASP A 200 -6.73 -6.02 15.77
C ASP A 200 -7.73 -4.89 15.54
N GLY A 201 -7.50 -3.73 16.15
CA GLY A 201 -8.35 -2.54 16.08
C GLY A 201 -8.20 -1.70 14.80
N ASP A 202 -7.84 -2.30 13.67
CA ASP A 202 -7.45 -1.61 12.43
C ASP A 202 -8.62 -1.34 11.46
N CYS A 203 -9.86 -1.34 11.96
CA CYS A 203 -11.08 -1.30 11.15
C CYS A 203 -11.15 -0.08 10.22
N SER A 204 -10.55 1.05 10.64
CA SER A 204 -10.45 2.26 9.84
C SER A 204 -9.59 2.08 8.58
N PHE A 205 -8.56 1.24 8.63
CA PHE A 205 -7.73 0.93 7.47
C PHE A 205 -8.46 -0.01 6.51
N LEU A 206 -9.00 -1.10 7.05
CA LEU A 206 -9.67 -2.13 6.24
C LEU A 206 -10.95 -1.62 5.58
N SER A 207 -11.75 -0.81 6.27
CA SER A 207 -12.93 -0.19 5.64
C SER A 207 -12.55 0.85 4.58
N ALA A 208 -11.42 1.57 4.73
CA ALA A 208 -10.94 2.44 3.67
C ALA A 208 -10.51 1.63 2.43
N LEU A 209 -9.85 0.48 2.62
CA LEU A 209 -9.54 -0.45 1.53
C LEU A 209 -10.81 -1.01 0.87
N GLN A 210 -11.85 -1.36 1.64
CA GLN A 210 -13.16 -1.78 1.11
C GLN A 210 -13.76 -0.70 0.19
N GLY A 211 -13.73 0.57 0.63
CA GLY A 211 -14.22 1.69 -0.17
C GLY A 211 -13.47 1.87 -1.50
N VAL A 212 -12.14 1.66 -1.49
CA VAL A 212 -11.32 1.80 -2.71
C VAL A 212 -11.46 0.60 -3.64
N VAL A 213 -11.37 -0.63 -3.13
CA VAL A 213 -11.39 -1.86 -3.95
C VAL A 213 -12.73 -2.05 -4.67
N THR A 214 -13.82 -1.55 -4.08
CA THR A 214 -15.17 -1.68 -4.66
C THR A 214 -15.31 -0.89 -5.96
N THR A 215 -14.65 0.25 -6.07
CA THR A 215 -14.75 1.14 -7.25
C THR A 215 -13.50 1.09 -8.12
N ASN A 216 -12.32 0.79 -7.55
CA ASN A 216 -11.02 0.87 -8.20
C ASN A 216 -10.09 -0.29 -7.78
N PRO A 217 -10.41 -1.56 -8.13
CA PRO A 217 -9.58 -2.72 -7.77
C PRO A 217 -8.17 -2.66 -8.37
N ASP A 218 -8.02 -2.10 -9.57
CA ASP A 218 -6.72 -1.89 -10.21
C ASP A 218 -5.84 -0.88 -9.46
N PHE A 219 -6.44 0.10 -8.79
CA PHE A 219 -5.69 1.01 -7.93
C PHE A 219 -5.10 0.26 -6.73
N ILE A 220 -5.88 -0.62 -6.09
CA ILE A 220 -5.37 -1.51 -5.03
C ILE A 220 -4.23 -2.38 -5.57
N LYS A 221 -4.40 -2.97 -6.76
CA LYS A 221 -3.34 -3.77 -7.38
C LYS A 221 -2.05 -2.97 -7.57
N SER A 222 -2.14 -1.72 -8.03
CA SER A 222 -0.98 -0.84 -8.22
C SER A 222 -0.29 -0.40 -6.93
N MET A 223 -0.90 -0.61 -5.76
CA MET A 223 -0.23 -0.35 -4.48
C MET A 223 0.92 -1.31 -4.22
N PHE A 224 1.02 -2.44 -4.94
CA PHE A 224 1.99 -3.50 -4.64
C PHE A 224 2.97 -3.71 -5.79
N VAL A 225 4.25 -3.87 -5.44
CA VAL A 225 5.29 -4.42 -6.30
C VAL A 225 5.87 -5.64 -5.59
N GLN A 226 5.81 -6.81 -6.22
CA GLN A 226 6.47 -8.00 -5.70
C GLN A 226 7.94 -7.98 -6.11
N ASN A 227 8.84 -8.04 -5.14
CA ASN A 227 10.27 -7.95 -5.36
C ASN A 227 10.89 -9.34 -5.64
N PRO A 228 12.03 -9.41 -6.35
CA PRO A 228 12.70 -10.68 -6.65
C PRO A 228 13.11 -11.50 -5.42
N ASN A 229 13.32 -10.84 -4.27
CA ASN A 229 13.68 -11.49 -3.01
C ASN A 229 12.48 -11.99 -2.17
N ASN A 230 11.31 -12.16 -2.79
CA ASN A 230 10.04 -12.58 -2.17
C ASN A 230 9.49 -11.63 -1.09
N THR A 231 9.85 -10.35 -1.17
CA THR A 231 9.23 -9.27 -0.39
C THR A 231 8.26 -8.48 -1.25
N TYR A 232 7.53 -7.55 -0.63
CA TYR A 232 6.58 -6.66 -1.29
C TYR A 232 6.91 -5.22 -0.95
N SER A 233 7.10 -4.39 -1.98
CA SER A 233 7.07 -2.95 -1.82
C SER A 233 5.64 -2.46 -1.95
N VAL A 234 5.14 -1.79 -0.92
CA VAL A 234 3.74 -1.34 -0.81
C VAL A 234 3.68 0.18 -0.70
N ARG A 235 2.84 0.79 -1.52
CA ARG A 235 2.66 2.25 -1.62
C ARG A 235 1.61 2.75 -0.64
N PHE A 236 1.96 3.80 0.06
CA PHE A 236 1.08 4.72 0.76
C PHE A 236 1.33 6.15 0.24
N PHE A 237 0.56 7.11 0.75
CA PHE A 237 0.81 8.53 0.51
C PHE A 237 1.10 9.27 1.79
N ASN A 238 2.26 9.90 1.82
CA ASN A 238 2.67 10.81 2.88
C ASN A 238 2.46 12.24 2.40
N ASN A 239 1.42 12.91 2.90
CA ASN A 239 1.02 14.25 2.47
C ASN A 239 0.81 14.37 0.94
N GLY A 240 0.19 13.35 0.34
CA GLY A 240 -0.09 13.31 -1.10
C GLY A 240 1.10 12.89 -1.98
N VAL A 241 2.26 12.58 -1.39
CA VAL A 241 3.43 12.07 -2.11
C VAL A 241 3.49 10.54 -2.02
N PRO A 242 3.53 9.80 -3.14
CA PRO A 242 3.75 8.36 -3.15
C PRO A 242 4.98 7.98 -2.32
N THR A 243 4.78 7.11 -1.35
CA THR A 243 5.81 6.70 -0.39
C THR A 243 5.71 5.20 -0.20
N TRP A 244 6.85 4.51 -0.32
CA TRP A 244 6.88 3.05 -0.35
C TRP A 244 7.60 2.48 0.87
N VAL A 245 7.09 1.36 1.36
CA VAL A 245 7.75 0.52 2.39
C VAL A 245 7.90 -0.90 1.87
N THR A 246 8.91 -1.61 2.33
CA THR A 246 9.11 -3.03 1.99
C THR A 246 8.74 -3.90 3.18
N VAL A 247 7.98 -4.96 2.92
CA VAL A 247 7.63 -5.97 3.93
C VAL A 247 7.80 -7.37 3.36
N ASP A 248 8.18 -8.30 4.22
CA ASP A 248 8.21 -9.72 3.90
C ASP A 248 6.84 -10.38 4.15
N ASN A 249 6.82 -11.70 4.23
CA ASN A 249 5.63 -12.50 4.45
C ASN A 249 5.18 -12.59 5.93
N ASN A 250 5.89 -11.96 6.87
CA ASN A 250 5.53 -11.98 8.29
C ASN A 250 4.38 -11.00 8.58
N VAL A 251 3.14 -11.50 8.51
CA VAL A 251 1.88 -10.77 8.73
C VAL A 251 1.32 -11.02 10.13
N PHE A 252 0.29 -10.30 10.54
CA PHE A 252 -0.30 -10.48 11.88
C PHE A 252 -0.84 -11.89 12.04
N VAL A 253 -0.47 -12.58 13.13
CA VAL A 253 -0.92 -13.96 13.37
C VAL A 253 -2.44 -14.06 13.47
N ASP A 254 -3.13 -13.05 13.97
CA ASP A 254 -4.59 -13.01 14.11
C ASP A 254 -5.24 -11.95 13.22
N GLY A 255 -4.60 -11.61 12.09
CA GLY A 255 -5.10 -10.65 11.10
C GLY A 255 -6.03 -11.28 10.05
N ASN A 256 -6.13 -10.62 8.90
CA ASN A 256 -6.90 -11.13 7.77
C ASN A 256 -6.39 -12.49 7.28
N SER A 257 -7.30 -13.45 7.08
CA SER A 257 -6.98 -14.75 6.52
C SER A 257 -7.99 -15.21 5.49
N VAL A 258 -7.63 -15.04 4.22
CA VAL A 258 -8.37 -15.57 3.07
C VAL A 258 -7.46 -16.51 2.30
N ALA A 259 -7.93 -17.73 1.98
CA ALA A 259 -7.09 -18.76 1.38
C ALA A 259 -6.69 -18.45 -0.08
N SER A 260 -7.52 -17.70 -0.80
CA SER A 260 -7.33 -17.38 -2.21
C SER A 260 -6.42 -16.19 -2.48
N SER A 261 -6.04 -15.41 -1.47
CA SER A 261 -5.30 -14.17 -1.65
C SER A 261 -4.60 -13.71 -0.37
N SER A 262 -3.44 -13.06 -0.50
CA SER A 262 -2.69 -12.52 0.65
C SER A 262 -2.57 -10.99 0.71
N TRP A 263 -3.09 -10.26 -0.29
CA TRP A 263 -2.90 -8.80 -0.41
C TRP A 263 -3.34 -8.01 0.83
N VAL A 264 -4.45 -8.38 1.47
CA VAL A 264 -4.94 -7.66 2.66
C VAL A 264 -3.98 -7.82 3.85
N ALA A 265 -3.53 -9.05 4.11
CA ALA A 265 -2.58 -9.32 5.19
C ALA A 265 -1.24 -8.60 4.95
N ILE A 266 -0.77 -8.56 3.69
CA ILE A 266 0.43 -7.79 3.31
C ILE A 266 0.18 -6.28 3.47
N ALA A 267 -1.02 -5.78 3.13
CA ALA A 267 -1.39 -4.37 3.29
C ALA A 267 -1.39 -3.94 4.77
N GLU A 268 -1.98 -4.74 5.67
CA GLU A 268 -1.98 -4.50 7.12
C GLU A 268 -0.54 -4.43 7.64
N ARG A 269 0.29 -5.41 7.28
CA ARG A 269 1.71 -5.46 7.65
C ARG A 269 2.48 -4.25 7.15
N ALA A 270 2.20 -3.79 5.93
CA ALA A 270 2.81 -2.62 5.35
C ALA A 270 2.31 -1.31 5.98
N ASN A 271 1.06 -1.23 6.41
CA ASN A 271 0.52 -0.07 7.13
C ASN A 271 1.27 0.12 8.46
N VAL A 272 1.56 -0.96 9.20
CA VAL A 272 2.40 -0.89 10.40
C VAL A 272 3.81 -0.38 10.08
N ALA A 273 4.43 -0.89 9.01
CA ALA A 273 5.76 -0.43 8.59
C ALA A 273 5.76 1.07 8.23
N TYR A 274 4.73 1.51 7.50
CA TYR A 274 4.54 2.88 7.07
C TYR A 274 4.34 3.82 8.26
N GLU A 275 3.37 3.55 9.14
CA GLU A 275 3.13 4.43 10.29
C GLU A 275 4.26 4.42 11.31
N SER A 276 4.96 3.29 11.49
CA SER A 276 6.14 3.28 12.34
C SER A 276 7.25 4.16 11.77
N THR A 277 7.45 4.12 10.45
CA THR A 277 8.52 4.84 9.75
C THR A 277 8.25 6.34 9.60
N TYR A 278 7.01 6.73 9.31
CA TYR A 278 6.64 8.10 8.93
C TYR A 278 5.77 8.83 9.96
N SER A 279 5.10 8.10 10.85
CA SER A 279 4.19 8.66 11.87
C SER A 279 4.71 8.48 13.31
N ASN A 280 5.95 8.01 13.46
CA ASN A 280 6.64 7.77 14.74
C ASN A 280 5.84 6.87 15.70
N LEU A 281 5.10 5.90 15.16
CA LEU A 281 4.40 4.89 15.95
C LEU A 281 5.30 3.70 16.26
N ASP A 282 4.89 2.90 17.24
CA ASP A 282 5.61 1.65 17.52
C ASP A 282 5.35 0.64 16.40
N ASN A 283 6.38 -0.06 15.93
CA ASN A 283 6.28 -1.15 14.94
C ASN A 283 5.53 -2.38 15.51
N ARG A 284 4.22 -2.24 15.69
CA ARG A 284 3.26 -3.25 16.18
C ARG A 284 1.85 -2.91 15.68
N TYR A 285 1.01 -3.92 15.51
CA TYR A 285 -0.39 -3.79 15.06
C TYR A 285 -1.23 -2.91 16.00
N ALA A 286 -1.16 -3.15 17.31
CA ALA A 286 -1.89 -2.36 18.32
C ALA A 286 -1.53 -0.85 18.40
N SER A 287 -0.56 -0.37 17.62
CA SER A 287 -0.26 1.07 17.50
C SER A 287 -1.05 1.76 16.40
N LEU A 288 -1.67 1.01 15.48
CA LEU A 288 -2.34 1.57 14.32
C LEU A 288 -3.41 2.58 14.74
N LYS A 289 -3.42 3.73 14.09
CA LYS A 289 -4.43 4.76 14.37
C LYS A 289 -5.73 4.48 13.64
N GLY A 290 -6.84 4.63 14.36
CA GLY A 290 -8.16 4.76 13.77
C GLY A 290 -8.39 6.14 13.12
N GLY A 291 -9.48 6.25 12.37
CA GLY A 291 -9.98 7.50 11.80
C GLY A 291 -9.73 7.68 10.29
N PHE A 292 -10.27 8.77 9.75
CA PHE A 292 -10.35 9.01 8.30
C PHE A 292 -9.02 9.30 7.59
N GLY A 293 -7.92 9.46 8.33
CA GLY A 293 -6.58 9.63 7.75
C GLY A 293 -6.17 8.48 6.83
N LYS A 294 -6.73 7.28 7.05
CA LYS A 294 -6.49 6.09 6.21
C LYS A 294 -6.93 6.28 4.75
N ILE A 295 -7.98 7.07 4.51
CA ILE A 295 -8.41 7.44 3.15
C ILE A 295 -7.27 8.18 2.43
N GLN A 296 -6.67 9.17 3.10
CA GLN A 296 -5.54 9.94 2.58
C GLN A 296 -4.30 9.08 2.36
N GLU A 297 -3.96 8.22 3.31
CA GLU A 297 -2.78 7.35 3.22
C GLU A 297 -2.88 6.33 2.08
N ILE A 298 -4.08 5.85 1.75
CA ILE A 298 -4.30 4.89 0.66
C ILE A 298 -4.41 5.62 -0.70
N THR A 299 -5.22 6.66 -0.77
CA THR A 299 -5.62 7.31 -2.04
C THR A 299 -4.70 8.45 -2.47
N GLY A 300 -4.05 9.12 -1.52
CA GLY A 300 -3.29 10.35 -1.75
C GLY A 300 -4.17 11.59 -1.88
N ASP A 301 -5.49 11.42 -1.89
CA ASP A 301 -6.45 12.50 -2.01
C ASP A 301 -6.75 13.12 -0.65
N SER A 302 -6.92 14.43 -0.60
CA SER A 302 -7.59 15.06 0.55
C SER A 302 -8.98 14.46 0.75
N TYR A 303 -9.52 14.48 1.98
CA TYR A 303 -10.89 14.06 2.24
C TYR A 303 -11.75 15.22 2.73
N THR A 304 -13.04 15.14 2.43
CA THR A 304 -14.07 15.94 3.11
C THR A 304 -14.61 15.10 4.26
N SER A 305 -14.77 15.70 5.43
CA SER A 305 -15.42 15.04 6.57
C SER A 305 -16.40 15.97 7.26
N PHE A 306 -17.41 15.36 7.86
CA PHE A 306 -18.37 16.04 8.72
C PHE A 306 -18.70 15.14 9.90
N TRP A 307 -18.93 15.77 11.06
CA TRP A 307 -19.04 15.11 12.36
C TRP A 307 -20.35 15.50 13.01
N ALA A 308 -20.97 14.57 13.72
CA ALA A 308 -22.26 14.82 14.31
C ALA A 308 -22.26 15.86 15.43
N SER A 309 -21.11 16.03 16.11
CA SER A 309 -20.89 17.13 17.05
C SER A 309 -20.78 18.52 16.41
N ARG A 310 -20.60 18.62 15.08
CA ARG A 310 -20.20 19.87 14.40
C ARG A 310 -21.20 20.35 13.35
N THR A 311 -22.35 19.70 13.24
CA THR A 311 -23.42 20.05 12.31
C THR A 311 -24.77 19.88 13.01
N THR A 312 -25.84 20.39 12.42
CA THR A 312 -27.21 20.12 12.91
C THR A 312 -27.76 18.89 12.20
N GLU A 313 -28.73 18.21 12.81
CA GLU A 313 -29.45 17.11 12.16
C GLU A 313 -30.06 17.57 10.82
N ASP A 314 -30.69 18.75 10.79
CA ASP A 314 -31.19 19.35 9.54
C ASP A 314 -30.11 19.47 8.46
N LYS A 315 -28.89 19.91 8.80
CA LYS A 315 -27.80 20.04 7.83
C LYS A 315 -27.23 18.68 7.43
N TRP A 316 -27.14 17.74 8.36
CA TRP A 316 -26.72 16.36 8.11
C TRP A 316 -27.63 15.69 7.09
N ASN A 317 -28.94 15.82 7.29
CA ASN A 317 -29.98 15.22 6.45
C ASN A 317 -30.28 15.98 5.15
N THR A 318 -29.61 17.10 4.89
CA THR A 318 -29.81 17.88 3.66
C THR A 318 -28.49 18.11 2.94
N THR A 319 -27.66 19.03 3.44
CA THR A 319 -26.43 19.44 2.75
C THR A 319 -25.38 18.33 2.78
N ASP A 320 -25.16 17.71 3.94
CA ASP A 320 -24.14 16.67 4.07
C ASP A 320 -24.57 15.38 3.36
N PHE A 321 -25.88 15.06 3.40
CA PHE A 321 -26.51 14.01 2.60
C PHE A 321 -26.21 14.17 1.10
N GLU A 322 -26.52 15.32 0.50
CA GLU A 322 -26.31 15.54 -0.95
C GLU A 322 -24.83 15.50 -1.33
N LEU A 323 -23.94 16.02 -0.47
CA LEU A 323 -22.49 15.95 -0.68
C LEU A 323 -22.01 14.50 -0.69
N LEU A 324 -22.40 13.71 0.31
CA LEU A 324 -22.02 12.31 0.41
C LEU A 324 -22.61 11.48 -0.73
N LYS A 325 -23.90 11.64 -1.03
CA LYS A 325 -24.58 10.96 -2.13
C LYS A 325 -23.86 11.23 -3.45
N THR A 326 -23.56 12.49 -3.74
CA THR A 326 -22.81 12.87 -4.95
C THR A 326 -21.43 12.24 -4.99
N ALA A 327 -20.70 12.22 -3.87
CA ALA A 327 -19.36 11.63 -3.81
C ALA A 327 -19.41 10.12 -4.07
N VAL A 328 -20.29 9.40 -3.38
CA VAL A 328 -20.45 7.94 -3.50
C VAL A 328 -20.88 7.54 -4.91
N LEU A 329 -21.85 8.24 -5.51
CA LEU A 329 -22.29 7.98 -6.89
C LEU A 329 -21.20 8.26 -7.93
N ASN A 330 -20.25 9.15 -7.63
CA ASN A 330 -19.07 9.40 -8.47
C ASN A 330 -17.90 8.45 -8.17
N GLY A 331 -18.12 7.42 -7.35
CA GLY A 331 -17.13 6.40 -7.04
C GLY A 331 -16.05 6.80 -6.02
N ALA A 332 -16.26 7.91 -5.29
CA ALA A 332 -15.33 8.33 -4.24
C ALA A 332 -15.35 7.35 -3.06
N PRO A 333 -14.20 6.82 -2.63
CA PRO A 333 -14.11 6.01 -1.40
C PRO A 333 -14.64 6.79 -0.19
N ALA A 334 -15.57 6.19 0.55
CA ALA A 334 -16.22 6.81 1.70
C ALA A 334 -16.27 5.87 2.90
N GLN A 335 -16.29 6.45 4.10
CA GLN A 335 -16.23 5.73 5.37
C GLN A 335 -17.10 6.44 6.42
N LEU A 336 -17.79 5.65 7.25
CA LEU A 336 -18.46 6.08 8.48
C LEU A 336 -17.68 5.58 9.69
N SER A 337 -17.52 6.43 10.70
CA SER A 337 -17.14 6.02 12.07
C SER A 337 -18.39 5.95 12.93
N SER A 338 -18.77 4.76 13.35
CA SER A 338 -19.92 4.49 14.21
C SER A 338 -19.55 4.50 15.69
N TRP A 339 -20.42 5.07 16.53
CA TRP A 339 -20.30 5.12 17.99
C TRP A 339 -21.55 4.65 18.71
N GLU A 340 -22.46 4.00 18.00
CA GLU A 340 -23.63 3.33 18.55
C GLU A 340 -23.76 1.93 17.96
N SER A 341 -24.42 1.04 18.70
CA SER A 341 -24.75 -0.29 18.22
C SER A 341 -26.22 -0.35 17.82
N THR A 342 -26.51 -0.80 16.60
CA THR A 342 -27.89 -0.95 16.10
C THR A 342 -28.15 -2.38 15.65
N LYS A 343 -29.41 -2.78 15.69
CA LYS A 343 -29.84 -4.10 15.21
C LYS A 343 -30.87 -3.98 14.12
N ASP A 344 -30.75 -4.84 13.12
CA ASP A 344 -31.83 -5.08 12.19
C ASP A 344 -33.00 -5.74 12.92
N ALA A 345 -34.21 -5.17 12.76
CA ALA A 345 -35.39 -5.63 13.47
C ALA A 345 -35.93 -6.98 12.97
N VAL A 346 -35.56 -7.39 11.75
CA VAL A 346 -36.03 -8.61 11.09
C VAL A 346 -35.05 -9.74 11.28
N THR A 347 -33.77 -9.53 10.95
CA THR A 347 -32.73 -10.55 11.02
C THR A 347 -32.13 -10.68 12.42
N GLY A 348 -32.24 -9.63 13.25
CA GLY A 348 -31.62 -9.57 14.58
C GLY A 348 -30.11 -9.35 14.55
N GLN A 349 -29.51 -9.26 13.36
CA GLN A 349 -28.09 -8.96 13.16
C GLN A 349 -27.77 -7.56 13.64
N THR A 350 -26.53 -7.36 14.10
CA THR A 350 -26.00 -6.05 14.42
C THR A 350 -25.58 -5.34 13.12
N ASN A 351 -26.17 -4.18 12.82
CA ASN A 351 -25.80 -3.36 11.66
C ASN A 351 -24.62 -2.46 12.04
N PHE A 352 -24.85 -1.47 12.90
CA PHE A 352 -23.78 -0.66 13.47
C PHE A 352 -23.19 -1.31 14.71
N VAL A 353 -21.86 -1.21 14.81
CA VAL A 353 -21.07 -1.60 15.97
C VAL A 353 -20.49 -0.33 16.59
N HIS A 354 -20.52 -0.25 17.92
CA HIS A 354 -19.93 0.87 18.66
C HIS A 354 -18.40 0.94 18.44
N ALA A 355 -17.89 2.17 18.24
CA ALA A 355 -16.47 2.47 18.03
C ALA A 355 -15.86 1.70 16.83
N HIS A 356 -16.59 1.62 15.73
CA HIS A 356 -16.22 0.80 14.56
C HIS A 356 -16.36 1.58 13.25
N ALA A 357 -15.47 1.31 12.30
CA ALA A 357 -15.49 1.94 10.98
C ALA A 357 -16.19 1.03 9.95
N PHE A 358 -16.96 1.65 9.05
CA PHE A 358 -17.66 0.98 7.95
C PHE A 358 -17.35 1.68 6.65
N ALA A 359 -17.19 0.94 5.55
CA ALA A 359 -17.09 1.56 4.24
C ALA A 359 -18.48 1.87 3.72
N ILE A 360 -18.65 3.02 3.05
CA ILE A 360 -19.87 3.34 2.31
C ILE A 360 -19.57 3.07 0.84
N ILE A 361 -20.25 2.07 0.28
CA ILE A 361 -19.91 1.49 -1.04
C ILE A 361 -20.96 1.76 -2.10
N GLY A 362 -22.10 2.34 -1.73
CA GLY A 362 -23.18 2.61 -2.67
C GLY A 362 -24.30 3.43 -2.06
N PHE A 363 -25.30 3.68 -2.89
CA PHE A 363 -26.52 4.39 -2.53
C PHE A 363 -27.70 3.72 -3.25
N ASP A 364 -28.76 3.39 -2.53
CA ASP A 364 -30.00 2.86 -3.10
C ASP A 364 -31.03 3.99 -3.23
N ASP A 365 -31.34 4.37 -4.48
CA ASP A 365 -32.34 5.40 -4.78
C ASP A 365 -33.78 4.96 -4.44
N ALA A 366 -34.05 3.67 -4.29
CA ALA A 366 -35.39 3.17 -3.96
C ALA A 366 -35.72 3.37 -2.47
N THR A 367 -34.75 3.11 -1.59
CA THR A 367 -34.87 3.29 -0.13
C THR A 367 -34.40 4.65 0.34
N ASN A 368 -33.61 5.36 -0.49
CA ASN A 368 -32.91 6.59 -0.16
C ASN A 368 -31.86 6.41 0.95
N ASP A 369 -31.25 5.22 0.98
CA ASP A 369 -30.29 4.80 1.99
C ASP A 369 -28.90 4.56 1.37
N PHE A 370 -27.87 4.66 2.21
CA PHE A 370 -26.50 4.31 1.84
C PHE A 370 -26.27 2.82 2.08
N VAL A 371 -25.48 2.19 1.19
CA VAL A 371 -25.03 0.80 1.36
C VAL A 371 -23.69 0.82 2.07
N LEU A 372 -23.64 0.20 3.25
CA LEU A 372 -22.44 0.08 4.07
C LEU A 372 -21.96 -1.36 4.16
N THR A 373 -20.65 -1.52 4.28
CA THR A 373 -20.01 -2.81 4.55
C THR A 373 -19.17 -2.77 5.82
N ASN A 374 -19.18 -3.88 6.55
CA ASN A 374 -18.39 -4.13 7.73
C ASN A 374 -17.01 -4.70 7.33
N PRO A 375 -15.89 -4.15 7.82
CA PRO A 375 -14.56 -4.73 7.58
C PRO A 375 -14.38 -6.12 8.19
N TRP A 376 -15.28 -6.60 9.06
CA TRP A 376 -15.33 -8.00 9.51
C TRP A 376 -15.74 -9.00 8.41
N GLY A 377 -16.05 -8.52 7.19
CA GLY A 377 -16.39 -9.31 6.01
C GLY A 377 -17.64 -8.79 5.34
N ALA A 378 -17.54 -8.34 4.08
CA ALA A 378 -18.68 -7.81 3.32
C ALA A 378 -19.71 -8.90 2.98
N ASP A 379 -19.23 -10.12 2.75
CA ASP A 379 -20.00 -11.34 2.47
C ASP A 379 -20.53 -12.03 3.73
N ARG A 380 -20.20 -11.51 4.92
CA ARG A 380 -20.59 -12.10 6.19
C ARG A 380 -22.11 -12.04 6.38
N ASN A 381 -22.72 -13.20 6.64
CA ASN A 381 -24.17 -13.34 6.76
C ASN A 381 -24.61 -14.19 7.96
N ASP A 382 -23.76 -14.30 8.98
CA ASP A 382 -24.10 -15.01 10.22
C ASP A 382 -25.11 -14.25 11.10
N SER A 383 -25.62 -14.88 12.15
CA SER A 383 -26.64 -14.28 13.02
C SER A 383 -26.15 -13.16 13.94
N SER A 384 -24.85 -12.82 13.94
CA SER A 384 -24.27 -11.87 14.89
C SER A 384 -24.23 -10.45 14.33
N VAL A 385 -23.72 -10.28 13.10
CA VAL A 385 -23.43 -8.99 12.48
C VAL A 385 -23.79 -9.05 10.99
N ALA A 386 -24.25 -7.94 10.44
CA ALA A 386 -24.42 -7.81 8.99
C ALA A 386 -23.06 -7.48 8.35
N GLY A 387 -22.70 -8.23 7.31
CA GLY A 387 -21.52 -7.93 6.49
C GLY A 387 -21.77 -6.71 5.60
N THR A 388 -22.93 -6.64 4.97
CA THR A 388 -23.39 -5.50 4.17
C THR A 388 -24.85 -5.18 4.51
N PHE A 389 -25.19 -3.90 4.65
CA PHE A 389 -26.54 -3.44 4.98
C PHE A 389 -26.81 -2.03 4.46
N GLU A 390 -28.07 -1.64 4.40
CA GLU A 390 -28.49 -0.27 4.11
C GLU A 390 -28.74 0.52 5.39
N ALA A 391 -28.38 1.81 5.37
CA ALA A 391 -28.73 2.73 6.45
C ALA A 391 -29.06 4.13 5.92
N SER A 392 -30.09 4.72 6.52
CA SER A 392 -30.48 6.09 6.25
C SER A 392 -29.51 7.09 6.88
N MET A 393 -29.54 8.32 6.39
CA MET A 393 -28.76 9.42 6.96
C MET A 393 -29.11 9.66 8.45
N ASP A 394 -30.39 9.50 8.83
CA ASP A 394 -30.84 9.57 10.23
C ASP A 394 -30.19 8.49 11.09
N GLN A 395 -30.12 7.24 10.60
CA GLN A 395 -29.47 6.15 11.33
C GLN A 395 -27.97 6.38 11.45
N MET A 396 -27.32 6.92 10.42
CA MET A 396 -25.91 7.27 10.46
C MET A 396 -25.61 8.49 11.34
N TRP A 397 -26.60 9.35 11.64
CA TRP A 397 -26.44 10.48 12.54
C TRP A 397 -26.21 10.07 14.00
N GLN A 398 -26.76 8.91 14.39
CA GLN A 398 -26.60 8.33 15.74
C GLN A 398 -26.92 9.35 16.83
N HIS A 399 -28.09 9.97 16.71
CA HIS A 399 -28.62 10.94 17.68
C HIS A 399 -27.69 12.11 18.02
N GLY A 400 -26.80 12.50 17.09
CA GLY A 400 -25.84 13.57 17.32
C GLY A 400 -24.63 13.16 18.17
N ASN A 401 -24.33 11.85 18.24
CA ASN A 401 -23.17 11.36 18.99
C ASN A 401 -21.89 12.02 18.48
N GLY A 402 -21.21 12.76 19.36
CA GLY A 402 -20.17 13.69 18.94
C GLY A 402 -18.95 13.05 18.27
N SER A 403 -18.77 11.75 18.42
CA SER A 403 -17.70 10.98 17.79
C SER A 403 -18.13 10.34 16.46
N THR A 404 -19.42 10.34 16.13
CA THR A 404 -19.91 9.85 14.84
C THR A 404 -19.53 10.81 13.74
N GLY A 405 -18.97 10.27 12.67
CA GLY A 405 -18.49 11.07 11.55
C GLY A 405 -18.51 10.29 10.25
N ILE A 406 -18.54 11.02 9.14
CA ILE A 406 -18.42 10.48 7.79
C ILE A 406 -17.28 11.22 7.09
N ALA A 407 -16.52 10.50 6.28
CA ALA A 407 -15.58 11.10 5.35
C ALA A 407 -15.63 10.44 3.98
N PHE A 408 -15.27 11.20 2.96
CA PHE A 408 -15.07 10.68 1.59
C PHE A 408 -13.87 11.37 0.94
N ALA A 409 -13.19 10.64 0.05
CA ALA A 409 -12.06 11.17 -0.71
C ALA A 409 -12.51 12.24 -1.71
N ASN A 410 -11.76 13.33 -1.82
CA ASN A 410 -11.96 14.37 -2.83
C ASN A 410 -11.28 13.98 -4.16
N SER A 411 -11.62 12.79 -4.68
CA SER A 411 -10.95 12.19 -5.84
C SER A 411 -11.28 12.90 -7.16
N ASN A 412 -12.40 13.61 -7.21
CA ASN A 412 -12.73 14.59 -8.24
C ASN A 412 -12.69 15.97 -7.55
N GLY A 413 -11.58 16.70 -7.64
CA GLY A 413 -11.39 17.94 -6.89
C GLY A 413 -12.48 18.98 -7.18
N ALA A 414 -12.67 19.94 -6.26
CA ALA A 414 -13.70 20.99 -6.35
C ALA A 414 -13.62 21.89 -7.62
N SER A 415 -12.51 21.83 -8.37
CA SER A 415 -12.26 22.54 -9.63
C SER A 415 -12.31 21.65 -10.89
N GLY A 416 -12.65 20.36 -10.76
CA GLY A 416 -12.57 19.38 -11.85
C GLY A 416 -11.16 18.82 -12.10
N ALA A 417 -10.18 19.15 -11.26
CA ALA A 417 -8.87 18.49 -11.29
C ALA A 417 -8.96 17.08 -10.69
N ALA A 418 -8.49 16.07 -11.43
CA ALA A 418 -8.40 14.70 -10.97
C ALA A 418 -7.47 14.59 -9.75
N GLY A 419 -7.94 13.92 -8.69
CA GLY A 419 -7.11 13.49 -7.57
C GLY A 419 -6.08 12.44 -7.99
N GLN A 420 -5.22 12.02 -7.07
CA GLN A 420 -4.22 10.97 -7.29
C GLN A 420 -4.88 9.65 -7.70
N LEU A 421 -6.01 9.31 -7.09
CA LEU A 421 -6.80 8.13 -7.47
C LEU A 421 -7.25 8.20 -8.94
N VAL A 422 -7.90 9.30 -9.33
CA VAL A 422 -8.42 9.46 -10.70
C VAL A 422 -7.29 9.60 -11.72
N THR A 423 -6.18 10.25 -11.35
CA THR A 423 -4.99 10.37 -12.21
C THR A 423 -4.36 9.01 -12.48
N ALA A 424 -4.21 8.18 -11.45
CA ALA A 424 -3.71 6.82 -11.59
C ALA A 424 -4.63 5.95 -12.46
N MET A 425 -5.95 6.07 -12.28
CA MET A 425 -6.91 5.34 -13.12
C MET A 425 -6.84 5.77 -14.59
N ALA A 426 -6.66 7.07 -14.87
CA ALA A 426 -6.53 7.59 -16.22
C ALA A 426 -5.24 7.11 -16.93
N THR A 427 -4.12 7.00 -16.20
CA THR A 427 -2.87 6.46 -16.77
C THR A 427 -2.95 4.97 -17.03
N MET A 428 -3.61 4.20 -16.16
CA MET A 428 -3.83 2.76 -16.34
C MET A 428 -4.74 2.45 -17.54
N ALA A 429 -5.79 3.24 -17.76
CA ALA A 429 -6.68 3.08 -18.92
C ALA A 429 -6.01 3.46 -20.26
N ALA A 430 -4.94 4.27 -20.23
CA ALA A 430 -4.20 4.69 -21.42
C ALA A 430 -3.13 3.67 -21.88
N MET A 431 -2.86 2.61 -21.10
CA MET A 431 -2.00 1.51 -21.53
C MET A 431 -2.78 0.54 -22.45
N PRO A 432 -2.31 0.27 -23.68
CA PRO A 432 -2.99 -0.67 -24.56
C PRO A 432 -2.74 -2.10 -24.07
N GLY A 433 -3.81 -2.79 -23.63
CA GLY A 433 -3.87 -4.25 -23.59
C GLY A 433 -3.89 -4.90 -22.21
N ALA A 434 -4.96 -4.68 -21.43
CA ALA A 434 -5.53 -5.76 -20.63
C ALA A 434 -6.74 -6.28 -21.43
N SER A 435 -6.60 -7.42 -22.09
CA SER A 435 -7.70 -8.01 -22.87
C SER A 435 -8.85 -8.37 -21.93
N SER A 436 -9.92 -7.60 -21.99
CA SER A 436 -11.22 -7.88 -21.41
C SER A 436 -11.96 -8.91 -22.27
N ASP A 437 -11.54 -10.17 -22.21
CA ASP A 437 -12.29 -11.29 -22.80
C ASP A 437 -12.68 -12.29 -21.72
N VAL A 438 -13.66 -11.93 -20.89
CA VAL A 438 -14.61 -12.92 -20.34
C VAL A 438 -15.99 -12.27 -20.27
N THR A 439 -16.84 -12.69 -21.21
CA THR A 439 -18.27 -12.40 -21.25
C THR A 439 -18.98 -12.74 -19.94
N ALA A 440 -19.83 -11.82 -19.50
CA ALA A 440 -20.70 -11.92 -18.34
C ALA A 440 -21.57 -13.20 -18.34
N ALA A 441 -21.49 -13.95 -17.24
CA ALA A 441 -22.58 -14.73 -16.69
C ALA A 441 -22.30 -14.98 -15.20
N LEU A 442 -23.09 -14.35 -14.32
CA LEU A 442 -23.14 -14.68 -12.89
C LEU A 442 -23.47 -16.16 -12.71
N PRO A 443 -22.74 -16.93 -11.89
CA PRO A 443 -23.23 -18.17 -11.32
C PRO A 443 -23.57 -17.98 -9.84
N ALA A 444 -24.76 -18.45 -9.49
CA ALA A 444 -25.22 -18.63 -8.12
C ALA A 444 -24.36 -19.65 -7.34
N ASN A 445 -24.21 -19.38 -6.05
CA ASN A 445 -23.90 -20.29 -4.94
C ASN A 445 -22.79 -21.33 -5.14
N ALA A 446 -21.66 -21.12 -4.45
CA ALA A 446 -20.84 -22.19 -3.93
C ALA A 446 -20.55 -21.96 -2.45
N ASN A 447 -21.15 -22.78 -1.59
CA ASN A 447 -20.78 -22.97 -0.19
C ASN A 447 -19.33 -23.47 -0.13
N THR A 448 -18.40 -22.60 0.24
CA THR A 448 -17.11 -22.99 0.81
C THR A 448 -16.98 -22.33 2.16
N SER A 449 -16.85 -23.15 3.20
CA SER A 449 -16.67 -22.71 4.59
C SER A 449 -15.38 -21.91 4.73
N LEU A 450 -15.46 -20.58 4.71
CA LEU A 450 -14.39 -19.68 5.16
C LEU A 450 -14.34 -19.72 6.69
N MET A 451 -13.17 -20.01 7.25
CA MET A 451 -12.95 -19.95 8.70
C MET A 451 -12.57 -18.53 9.09
N ALA A 452 -13.55 -17.73 9.52
CA ALA A 452 -13.27 -16.53 10.30
C ALA A 452 -12.75 -16.95 11.68
N LYS A 453 -11.61 -16.39 12.12
CA LYS A 453 -11.17 -16.56 13.51
C LYS A 453 -12.21 -15.91 14.43
N PRO A 454 -12.62 -16.57 15.52
CA PRO A 454 -13.61 -16.00 16.43
C PRO A 454 -13.06 -14.72 17.06
N LEU A 455 -13.86 -13.65 17.00
CA LEU A 455 -13.66 -12.42 17.76
C LEU A 455 -13.93 -12.75 19.23
N VAL A 456 -12.98 -12.46 20.13
CA VAL A 456 -13.14 -12.59 21.59
C VAL A 456 -13.39 -11.23 22.20
#